data_AF-A0AAN8GED7-F1
#
_entry.id   AF-A0AAN8GED7-F1
#
_cell.length_a   1.000
_cell.length_b   1.000
_cell.length_c   1.000
_cell.angle_alpha   90.00
_cell.angle_beta   90.00
_cell.angle_gamma   90.00
#
_symmetry.space_group_name_H-M   'P 1'
#
loop_
_entity.id
_entity.type
_entity.pdbx_description
1 polymer ?
#
loop_
_entity_poly.entity_id
_entity_poly.type
_entity_poly.pdbx_seq_one_letter_code
_entity_poly.pdbx_strand_id
1 'polypeptide(L)'
;MFTSVSPPGTTTPQVKVQHSILSMAAPSGHSLGRTEGHGLRFLLREEDLLTLDNYQKLLSKLSAGVKEMEAHGGHVHDLLSSITHPPSSETRTPESFISAENEGEKGEKNGKKVCFNVAGDEQEDSGHDTISNRDSYSDCNSNRNSIASFTSICSSHCSSYVHSDDMDSGDELPCSVWLSHDKQKKLHSFLEHLFSQVESICSLLRGSVVARAFEQTKCFTPGRGLQEFQQELDPKVNCTKKLRLHVKQDPWNLPGSVKTLTHTIAKYVEEVKTRLLLVLLQYTDSEIQLRRDMVFCQSLVAAVCAFSEHLLAVLNQFHSGGLDSDQDPQDQQDPQDQQEDQDQQEDQDQQEDQDQQEDQEAGRRWLDQISSAGLMLHFQSLLSPNLTDEQAMLEDCQVALMDLEKVTFYFLQFEGEPLVARSRQALKVCFHLESFYFLQLPPRLRSGGGVKICPVLFTQALESMEGYYYRDNVSVEEYQAQINSSSLEKVKQYYKRLRAFYLDQSNLTPSSTPKAAIIDKLMRPLNAVEELYRLMESFISSRRTPPCQFTACGASGVGLLSVSSELCSRLGATHIVMCNSGVHR
;
A
#
# COMPACT_ATOMS: atom_id res chain seq x y z
N MET A 1 19.62 -35.26 -19.68
CA MET A 1 18.37 -36.06 -19.76
C MET A 1 18.69 -37.36 -20.47
N PHE A 2 18.71 -38.48 -19.74
CA PHE A 2 18.59 -39.81 -20.33
C PHE A 2 17.25 -40.34 -19.84
N THR A 3 16.29 -40.51 -20.74
CA THR A 3 15.03 -41.20 -20.47
C THR A 3 15.17 -42.64 -20.90
N SER A 4 15.10 -43.58 -19.96
CA SER A 4 14.88 -44.99 -20.31
C SER A 4 13.42 -45.16 -20.69
N VAL A 5 13.18 -45.78 -21.84
CA VAL A 5 11.84 -46.15 -22.29
C VAL A 5 11.44 -47.43 -21.56
N SER A 6 10.43 -47.36 -20.69
CA SER A 6 9.76 -48.52 -20.10
C SER A 6 8.73 -49.08 -21.10
N PRO A 7 8.48 -50.41 -21.15
CA PRO A 7 7.47 -51.00 -22.03
C PRO A 7 6.03 -50.65 -21.60
N PRO A 8 5.05 -50.74 -22.51
CA PRO A 8 3.67 -50.34 -22.24
C PRO A 8 2.99 -51.36 -21.30
N GLY A 9 2.40 -50.88 -20.20
CA GLY A 9 1.57 -51.69 -19.32
C GLY A 9 1.91 -51.66 -17.82
N THR A 10 2.85 -50.82 -17.38
CA THR A 10 3.10 -50.58 -15.94
C THR A 10 3.00 -49.09 -15.67
N THR A 11 1.91 -48.65 -15.04
CA THR A 11 1.86 -47.35 -14.36
C THR A 11 2.81 -47.46 -13.18
N THR A 12 4.00 -46.90 -13.33
CA THR A 12 4.96 -46.82 -12.24
C THR A 12 4.59 -45.62 -11.36
N PRO A 13 4.61 -45.76 -10.01
CA PRO A 13 4.38 -44.64 -9.10
C PRO A 13 5.35 -43.52 -9.42
N GLN A 14 4.82 -42.37 -9.88
CA GLN A 14 5.62 -41.16 -10.07
C GLN A 14 5.15 -40.07 -9.13
N VAL A 15 5.77 -40.01 -7.96
CA VAL A 15 5.70 -38.83 -7.09
C VAL A 15 6.42 -37.68 -7.78
N LYS A 16 5.64 -36.72 -8.33
CA LYS A 16 6.15 -35.56 -9.07
C LYS A 16 6.35 -34.36 -8.12
N VAL A 17 7.48 -34.34 -7.42
CA VAL A 17 7.90 -33.16 -6.66
C VAL A 17 8.74 -32.25 -7.56
N GLN A 18 8.25 -31.03 -7.80
CA GLN A 18 8.97 -29.99 -8.53
C GLN A 18 9.47 -28.91 -7.56
N HIS A 19 10.80 -28.85 -7.36
CA HIS A 19 11.44 -27.75 -6.65
C HIS A 19 11.97 -26.73 -7.65
N SER A 20 11.72 -25.44 -7.39
CA SER A 20 12.20 -24.33 -8.22
C SER A 20 13.24 -23.50 -7.45
N ILE A 21 14.40 -23.30 -8.08
CA ILE A 21 15.45 -22.39 -7.60
C ILE A 21 15.81 -21.48 -8.76
N LEU A 22 15.53 -20.19 -8.63
CA LEU A 22 15.88 -19.21 -9.65
C LEU A 22 17.33 -18.77 -9.47
N SER A 23 18.12 -18.85 -10.54
CA SER A 23 19.49 -18.33 -10.56
C SER A 23 19.53 -16.99 -11.29
N MET A 24 20.26 -16.01 -10.76
CA MET A 24 20.42 -14.69 -11.40
C MET A 24 21.80 -14.06 -11.14
N ALA A 25 22.21 -13.14 -12.01
CA ALA A 25 23.23 -12.18 -11.64
C ALA A 25 22.65 -11.22 -10.59
N ALA A 26 23.47 -10.80 -9.62
CA ALA A 26 23.01 -9.92 -8.57
C ALA A 26 22.57 -8.55 -9.13
N PRO A 27 21.55 -7.91 -8.54
CA PRO A 27 21.07 -6.61 -8.99
C PRO A 27 22.19 -5.57 -8.97
N SER A 28 22.37 -4.84 -10.07
CA SER A 28 23.48 -3.88 -10.17
C SER A 28 23.22 -2.70 -11.11
N GLY A 29 23.85 -1.58 -10.75
CA GLY A 29 23.91 -0.34 -11.53
C GLY A 29 24.86 -0.35 -12.73
N HIS A 30 25.60 -1.43 -12.99
CA HIS A 30 26.73 -1.43 -13.93
C HIS A 30 26.38 -0.96 -15.34
N SER A 31 25.18 -1.26 -15.82
CA SER A 31 24.68 -0.82 -17.13
C SER A 31 24.55 0.70 -17.28
N LEU A 32 24.60 1.46 -16.19
CA LEU A 32 24.58 2.93 -16.20
C LEU A 32 25.98 3.58 -16.28
N GLY A 33 27.05 2.78 -16.46
CA GLY A 33 28.40 3.31 -16.71
C GLY A 33 29.17 3.81 -15.48
N ARG A 34 28.60 3.71 -14.27
CA ARG A 34 29.35 3.86 -13.02
C ARG A 34 29.80 2.49 -12.52
N THR A 35 30.99 2.07 -12.93
CA THR A 35 31.64 0.85 -12.43
C THR A 35 32.51 1.11 -11.19
N GLU A 36 32.78 2.37 -10.85
CA GLU A 36 33.62 2.74 -9.71
C GLU A 36 32.80 3.47 -8.64
N GLY A 37 32.78 2.91 -7.42
CA GLY A 37 32.20 3.55 -6.24
C GLY A 37 31.29 2.63 -5.43
N HIS A 38 30.70 3.20 -4.39
CA HIS A 38 29.77 2.49 -3.52
C HIS A 38 28.41 2.26 -4.19
N GLY A 39 27.68 1.24 -3.73
CA GLY A 39 26.31 0.94 -4.12
C GLY A 39 25.28 1.76 -3.36
N LEU A 40 24.00 1.51 -3.66
CA LEU A 40 22.90 2.35 -3.20
C LEU A 40 22.76 2.38 -1.67
N ARG A 41 23.04 1.29 -0.93
CA ARG A 41 22.95 1.29 0.53
C ARG A 41 23.89 2.28 1.19
N PHE A 42 25.04 2.54 0.57
CA PHE A 42 25.99 3.55 1.00
C PHE A 42 25.54 4.96 0.57
N LEU A 43 25.12 5.12 -0.68
CA LEU A 43 24.68 6.40 -1.25
C LEU A 43 23.36 6.91 -0.64
N LEU A 44 22.47 5.98 -0.27
CA LEU A 44 21.17 6.21 0.35
C LEU A 44 21.19 5.66 1.77
N ARG A 45 21.73 6.45 2.71
CA ARG A 45 21.71 6.04 4.13
C ARG A 45 20.26 5.90 4.59
N GLU A 46 20.01 4.92 5.45
CA GLU A 46 18.68 4.64 5.99
C GLU A 46 18.07 5.84 6.72
N GLU A 47 18.90 6.62 7.41
CA GLU A 47 18.52 7.87 8.04
C GLU A 47 18.01 8.90 7.02
N ASP A 48 18.63 8.99 5.84
CA ASP A 48 18.20 9.89 4.77
C ASP A 48 16.87 9.41 4.18
N LEU A 49 16.70 8.10 3.95
CA LEU A 49 15.43 7.53 3.48
C LEU A 49 14.27 7.77 4.44
N LEU A 50 14.50 7.57 5.75
CA LEU A 50 13.50 7.87 6.79
C LEU A 50 13.17 9.36 6.84
N THR A 51 14.18 10.21 6.63
CA THR A 51 13.98 11.67 6.58
C THR A 51 13.13 12.06 5.37
N LEU A 52 13.37 11.45 4.19
CA LEU A 52 12.58 11.68 2.98
C LEU A 52 11.12 11.24 3.13
N ASP A 53 10.88 10.06 3.73
CA ASP A 53 9.53 9.57 4.03
C ASP A 53 8.77 10.54 4.97
N ASN A 54 9.46 11.07 5.98
CA ASN A 54 8.90 12.09 6.87
C ASN A 54 8.53 13.37 6.13
N TYR A 55 9.34 13.83 5.16
CA TYR A 55 9.02 14.99 4.32
C TYR A 55 7.78 14.73 3.43
N GLN A 56 7.69 13.56 2.79
CA GLN A 56 6.54 13.20 1.95
C GLN A 56 5.24 13.06 2.77
N LYS A 57 5.31 12.45 3.96
CA LYS A 57 4.19 12.37 4.90
C LYS A 57 3.72 13.75 5.35
N LEU A 58 4.65 14.64 5.68
CA LEU A 58 4.32 16.03 6.05
C LEU A 58 3.66 16.78 4.88
N LEU A 59 4.22 16.66 3.68
CA LEU A 59 3.65 17.28 2.46
C LEU A 59 2.20 16.83 2.22
N SER A 60 1.93 15.54 2.39
CA SER A 60 0.59 14.95 2.28
C SER A 60 -0.36 15.49 3.35
N LYS A 61 0.06 15.53 4.62
CA LYS A 61 -0.75 16.05 5.74
C LYS A 61 -1.08 17.54 5.58
N LEU A 62 -0.11 18.36 5.22
CA LEU A 62 -0.32 19.79 4.99
C LEU A 62 -1.29 20.03 3.81
N SER A 63 -1.17 19.25 2.74
CA SER A 63 -2.06 19.33 1.57
C SER A 63 -3.49 18.93 1.91
N ALA A 64 -3.67 17.84 2.65
CA ALA A 64 -4.99 17.40 3.12
C ALA A 64 -5.62 18.46 4.03
N GLY A 65 -4.84 19.02 4.96
CA GLY A 65 -5.38 19.96 5.91
C GLY A 65 -5.87 21.28 5.30
N VAL A 66 -5.18 21.82 4.29
CA VAL A 66 -5.65 23.00 3.56
C VAL A 66 -6.92 22.71 2.77
N LYS A 67 -7.02 21.54 2.13
CA LYS A 67 -8.24 21.12 1.41
C LYS A 67 -9.46 21.00 2.34
N GLU A 68 -9.26 20.45 3.54
CA GLU A 68 -10.33 20.36 4.54
C GLU A 68 -10.78 21.77 5.00
N MET A 69 -9.85 22.71 5.19
CA MET A 69 -10.20 24.10 5.50
C MET A 69 -11.00 24.78 4.38
N GLU A 70 -10.65 24.53 3.11
CA GLU A 70 -11.40 25.03 1.95
C GLU A 70 -12.82 24.46 1.92
N ALA A 71 -12.98 23.16 2.17
CA ALA A 71 -14.29 22.51 2.26
C ALA A 71 -15.15 23.09 3.39
N HIS A 72 -14.59 23.30 4.58
CA HIS A 72 -15.30 23.96 5.68
C HIS A 72 -15.68 25.41 5.34
N GLY A 73 -14.81 26.14 4.63
CA GLY A 73 -15.14 27.48 4.11
C GLY A 73 -16.31 27.47 3.13
N GLY A 74 -16.37 26.48 2.23
CA GLY A 74 -17.51 26.24 1.34
C GLY A 74 -18.80 25.98 2.09
N HIS A 75 -18.78 25.04 3.06
CA HIS A 75 -19.96 24.73 3.88
C HIS A 75 -20.47 25.94 4.68
N VAL A 76 -19.58 26.81 5.18
CA VAL A 76 -19.97 28.06 5.84
C VAL A 76 -20.62 29.02 4.83
N HIS A 77 -20.09 29.14 3.61
CA HIS A 77 -20.67 29.96 2.57
C HIS A 77 -22.07 29.46 2.15
N ASP A 78 -22.22 28.16 1.90
CA ASP A 78 -23.47 27.52 1.48
C ASP A 78 -24.56 27.61 2.57
N LEU A 79 -24.16 27.40 3.82
CA LEU A 79 -25.08 27.51 4.95
C LEU A 79 -25.64 28.93 5.08
N LEU A 80 -24.81 29.96 4.88
CA LEU A 80 -25.23 31.35 5.00
C LEU A 80 -25.97 31.84 3.75
N SER A 81 -25.62 31.37 2.55
CA SER A 81 -26.34 31.68 1.30
C SER A 81 -27.73 31.03 1.24
N SER A 82 -27.91 29.86 1.86
CA SER A 82 -29.22 29.20 2.04
C SER A 82 -30.22 29.98 2.91
N ILE A 83 -29.78 31.09 3.49
CA ILE A 83 -30.59 31.96 4.33
C ILE A 83 -31.06 33.18 3.54
N THR A 84 -30.22 33.69 2.62
CA THR A 84 -30.55 34.82 1.76
C THR A 84 -31.30 34.41 0.49
N HIS A 85 -31.22 33.13 0.10
CA HIS A 85 -31.96 32.57 -1.04
C HIS A 85 -32.81 31.38 -0.57
N PRO A 86 -34.15 31.40 -0.73
CA PRO A 86 -34.94 30.17 -0.57
C PRO A 86 -34.56 29.18 -1.69
N PRO A 87 -34.62 27.87 -1.45
CA PRO A 87 -34.36 26.89 -2.50
C PRO A 87 -35.45 27.03 -3.57
N SER A 88 -35.07 27.43 -4.78
CA SER A 88 -35.92 27.24 -5.94
C SER A 88 -36.10 25.75 -6.16
N SER A 89 -37.33 25.27 -5.97
CA SER A 89 -37.88 23.99 -6.45
C SER A 89 -36.86 22.92 -6.86
N GLU A 90 -36.64 21.94 -5.98
CA GLU A 90 -36.01 20.67 -6.33
C GLU A 90 -36.73 20.05 -7.54
N THR A 91 -36.07 20.03 -8.68
CA THR A 91 -36.37 19.08 -9.74
C THR A 91 -35.73 17.77 -9.31
N ARG A 92 -36.54 16.87 -8.74
CA ARG A 92 -36.12 15.50 -8.40
C ARG A 92 -35.64 14.78 -9.66
N THR A 93 -34.41 14.28 -9.64
CA THR A 93 -34.06 13.04 -10.36
C THR A 93 -34.24 11.84 -9.43
N PRO A 94 -34.70 10.68 -9.94
CA PRO A 94 -35.16 9.58 -9.12
C PRO A 94 -34.00 8.63 -8.77
N GLU A 95 -33.85 8.27 -7.50
CA GLU A 95 -33.19 7.03 -7.13
C GLU A 95 -34.19 6.06 -6.51
N SER A 96 -34.00 4.82 -6.92
CA SER A 96 -34.92 3.70 -6.96
C SER A 96 -35.32 3.14 -5.59
N PHE A 97 -36.57 2.66 -5.57
CA PHE A 97 -37.19 1.82 -4.56
C PHE A 97 -36.44 0.50 -4.31
N ILE A 98 -36.09 0.27 -3.03
CA ILE A 98 -36.47 -0.84 -2.11
C ILE A 98 -36.73 -2.25 -2.68
N SER A 99 -36.21 -3.28 -1.98
CA SER A 99 -36.89 -4.54 -1.58
C SER A 99 -36.00 -5.29 -0.56
N ALA A 100 -36.44 -6.02 0.47
CA ALA A 100 -37.68 -6.28 1.22
C ALA A 100 -37.19 -7.03 2.51
N GLU A 101 -37.85 -7.18 3.66
CA GLU A 101 -39.15 -7.79 3.95
C GLU A 101 -39.55 -7.59 5.43
N ASN A 102 -40.85 -7.79 5.69
CA ASN A 102 -41.53 -8.30 6.91
C ASN A 102 -42.31 -7.35 7.84
N GLU A 103 -43.59 -7.18 7.47
CA GLU A 103 -44.84 -7.53 8.20
C GLU A 103 -45.16 -6.95 9.60
N GLY A 104 -46.37 -6.37 9.73
CA GLY A 104 -46.95 -6.01 11.02
C GLY A 104 -48.17 -5.08 11.07
N GLU A 105 -49.20 -5.32 10.26
CA GLU A 105 -50.65 -5.05 10.47
C GLU A 105 -51.26 -3.67 10.89
N LYS A 106 -52.23 -3.29 10.03
CA LYS A 106 -53.63 -2.84 10.28
C LYS A 106 -53.97 -1.35 10.42
N GLY A 107 -54.87 -0.90 9.51
CA GLY A 107 -55.80 0.20 9.76
C GLY A 107 -56.41 0.95 8.55
N GLU A 108 -56.99 0.24 7.58
CA GLU A 108 -58.26 0.57 6.88
C GLU A 108 -58.65 2.02 6.44
N LYS A 109 -58.77 2.28 5.11
CA LYS A 109 -60.06 2.37 4.36
C LYS A 109 -59.90 2.89 2.90
N ASN A 110 -60.41 2.06 1.97
CA ASN A 110 -61.12 2.32 0.69
C ASN A 110 -61.11 3.74 0.08
N GLY A 111 -60.92 3.96 -1.23
CA GLY A 111 -60.77 3.06 -2.37
C GLY A 111 -60.94 3.79 -3.71
N LYS A 112 -60.18 3.32 -4.72
CA LYS A 112 -60.45 3.19 -6.18
C LYS A 112 -61.01 4.41 -6.95
N LYS A 113 -60.65 4.70 -8.20
CA LYS A 113 -59.69 4.33 -9.27
C LYS A 113 -59.98 5.40 -10.37
N VAL A 114 -59.15 5.70 -11.36
CA VAL A 114 -59.19 5.10 -12.71
C VAL A 114 -58.36 6.01 -13.64
N CYS A 115 -57.33 5.41 -14.28
CA CYS A 115 -56.83 5.49 -15.68
C CYS A 115 -56.60 6.87 -16.36
N PHE A 116 -55.71 7.07 -17.34
CA PHE A 116 -55.07 6.21 -18.35
C PHE A 116 -53.66 6.74 -18.68
N ASN A 117 -52.76 5.84 -19.07
CA ASN A 117 -51.46 6.16 -19.64
C ASN A 117 -51.53 5.91 -21.15
N VAL A 118 -51.23 6.92 -21.97
CA VAL A 118 -50.85 6.78 -23.37
C VAL A 118 -49.76 7.81 -23.64
N ALA A 119 -48.52 7.35 -23.76
CA ALA A 119 -47.48 8.08 -24.47
C ALA A 119 -47.17 7.26 -25.72
N GLY A 120 -47.62 7.74 -26.86
CA GLY A 120 -47.13 7.35 -28.16
C GLY A 120 -46.40 8.57 -28.72
N ASP A 121 -45.09 8.58 -28.58
CA ASP A 121 -44.23 9.42 -29.40
C ASP A 121 -44.23 8.83 -30.79
N GLU A 122 -44.70 9.57 -31.80
CA GLU A 122 -44.04 9.72 -33.09
C GLU A 122 -44.47 11.06 -33.69
N GLN A 123 -43.52 11.78 -34.28
CA GLN A 123 -43.59 12.33 -35.65
C GLN A 123 -43.07 13.77 -35.78
N GLU A 124 -42.15 13.88 -36.75
CA GLU A 124 -41.56 15.06 -37.37
C GLU A 124 -42.62 16.08 -37.82
N ASP A 125 -42.38 17.39 -37.68
CA ASP A 125 -42.61 18.37 -38.76
C ASP A 125 -42.08 19.79 -38.43
N SER A 126 -41.83 20.49 -39.53
CA SER A 126 -41.22 21.76 -39.89
C SER A 126 -41.81 23.10 -39.40
N GLY A 127 -41.00 24.16 -39.58
CA GLY A 127 -41.46 25.56 -39.75
C GLY A 127 -40.64 26.59 -38.94
N HIS A 128 -39.56 27.17 -39.50
CA HIS A 128 -39.50 28.50 -40.13
C HIS A 128 -39.97 29.68 -39.24
N ASP A 129 -39.02 30.54 -38.84
CA ASP A 129 -38.89 31.97 -39.25
C ASP A 129 -39.38 32.91 -38.12
N THR A 130 -38.79 34.04 -37.73
CA THR A 130 -37.85 34.95 -38.39
C THR A 130 -37.32 36.00 -37.38
N ILE A 131 -36.17 36.61 -37.74
CA ILE A 131 -35.69 37.99 -37.47
C ILE A 131 -35.31 38.39 -36.02
N SER A 132 -34.30 39.21 -35.74
CA SER A 132 -33.15 39.77 -36.48
C SER A 132 -32.25 40.51 -35.49
N ASN A 133 -30.93 40.41 -35.70
CA ASN A 133 -29.83 41.33 -35.39
C ASN A 133 -30.12 42.59 -34.53
N ARG A 134 -29.20 42.91 -33.61
CA ARG A 134 -28.09 43.88 -33.87
C ARG A 134 -27.48 44.42 -32.57
N ASP A 135 -26.16 44.45 -32.56
CA ASP A 135 -25.24 44.99 -31.55
C ASP A 135 -25.57 46.42 -31.09
N SER A 136 -25.14 46.80 -29.88
CA SER A 136 -24.35 48.03 -29.67
C SER A 136 -23.73 48.12 -28.27
N TYR A 137 -22.46 48.53 -28.31
CA TYR A 137 -21.55 48.96 -27.24
C TYR A 137 -22.13 50.05 -26.33
N SER A 138 -21.61 50.16 -25.11
CA SER A 138 -21.66 51.40 -24.32
C SER A 138 -20.27 51.78 -23.79
N ASP A 139 -19.77 52.89 -24.32
CA ASP A 139 -18.56 53.59 -23.90
C ASP A 139 -18.73 54.33 -22.57
N CYS A 140 -17.62 54.48 -21.86
CA CYS A 140 -17.46 55.40 -20.75
C CYS A 140 -17.48 56.87 -21.20
N ASN A 141 -17.96 57.75 -20.32
CA ASN A 141 -17.20 58.84 -19.67
C ASN A 141 -18.13 60.03 -19.35
N SER A 142 -18.03 60.58 -18.14
CA SER A 142 -17.95 62.04 -17.90
C SER A 142 -17.97 62.38 -16.41
N ASN A 143 -16.90 63.04 -16.02
CA ASN A 143 -16.62 63.69 -14.77
C ASN A 143 -17.31 65.08 -14.70
N ARG A 144 -17.83 65.52 -13.54
CA ARG A 144 -17.99 66.97 -13.26
C ARG A 144 -18.10 67.29 -11.75
N ASN A 145 -17.06 67.96 -11.26
CA ASN A 145 -16.85 68.75 -10.04
C ASN A 145 -18.07 69.13 -9.17
N SER A 146 -17.87 69.17 -7.84
CA SER A 146 -17.69 70.42 -7.04
C SER A 146 -17.61 70.10 -5.53
N ILE A 147 -16.46 70.34 -4.88
CA ILE A 147 -16.11 71.50 -4.01
C ILE A 147 -16.52 71.33 -2.54
N ALA A 148 -15.48 71.30 -1.68
CA ALA A 148 -15.37 71.82 -0.30
C ALA A 148 -16.37 71.35 0.77
N SER A 149 -16.07 71.24 2.06
CA SER A 149 -14.87 71.28 2.89
C SER A 149 -15.35 71.09 4.34
N PHE A 150 -14.43 70.75 5.24
CA PHE A 150 -14.45 71.01 6.69
C PHE A 150 -15.15 70.04 7.65
N THR A 151 -14.28 69.24 8.31
CA THR A 151 -14.16 68.97 9.75
C THR A 151 -15.41 68.98 10.65
N SER A 152 -15.60 67.93 11.44
CA SER A 152 -15.59 68.02 12.91
C SER A 152 -15.71 66.65 13.57
N ILE A 153 -15.04 66.54 14.71
CA ILE A 153 -14.80 65.38 15.56
C ILE A 153 -15.85 65.32 16.68
N CYS A 154 -16.11 64.10 17.17
CA CYS A 154 -16.60 63.71 18.51
C CYS A 154 -18.07 63.86 18.92
N SER A 155 -18.59 62.71 19.35
CA SER A 155 -19.17 62.45 20.68
C SER A 155 -20.67 62.65 20.93
N SER A 156 -21.26 61.51 21.30
CA SER A 156 -21.99 61.25 22.55
C SER A 156 -23.40 61.79 22.77
N HIS A 157 -24.24 60.83 23.16
CA HIS A 157 -25.31 60.89 24.15
C HIS A 157 -26.64 61.60 23.80
N CYS A 158 -27.68 60.75 23.81
CA CYS A 158 -29.02 60.96 24.38
C CYS A 158 -29.84 62.18 23.94
N SER A 159 -30.97 61.93 23.26
CA SER A 159 -32.26 62.42 23.78
C SER A 159 -33.43 61.63 23.20
N SER A 160 -34.22 61.10 24.12
CA SER A 160 -35.63 60.76 24.00
C SER A 160 -36.46 61.94 23.49
N TYR A 161 -37.41 61.69 22.59
CA TYR A 161 -38.63 62.47 22.47
C TYR A 161 -39.78 61.53 22.10
N VAL A 162 -40.78 61.50 22.96
CA VAL A 162 -42.02 60.73 22.84
C VAL A 162 -43.14 61.62 22.30
N HIS A 163 -44.10 60.97 21.62
CA HIS A 163 -45.39 61.43 21.10
C HIS A 163 -45.40 62.11 19.72
N SER A 164 -45.82 61.34 18.71
CA SER A 164 -47.06 61.63 17.97
C SER A 164 -47.62 60.35 17.36
N ASP A 165 -48.94 60.21 17.48
CA ASP A 165 -49.75 59.03 17.27
C ASP A 165 -49.90 58.60 15.79
N ASP A 166 -50.06 57.29 15.63
CA ASP A 166 -50.88 56.57 14.65
C ASP A 166 -51.08 57.16 13.24
N MET A 167 -50.36 56.59 12.26
CA MET A 167 -50.99 56.05 11.06
C MET A 167 -50.22 54.81 10.59
N ASP A 168 -50.90 53.68 10.75
CA ASP A 168 -50.64 52.39 10.14
C ASP A 168 -50.53 52.51 8.61
N SER A 169 -49.33 52.29 8.10
CA SER A 169 -49.12 51.74 6.76
C SER A 169 -47.87 50.87 6.84
N GLY A 170 -48.11 49.56 6.96
CA GLY A 170 -47.10 48.53 7.04
C GLY A 170 -46.09 48.63 5.90
N ASP A 171 -44.86 48.94 6.30
CA ASP A 171 -43.64 48.41 5.70
C ASP A 171 -42.66 48.26 6.87
N GLU A 172 -42.92 47.26 7.71
CA GLU A 172 -41.87 46.75 8.58
C GLU A 172 -40.75 46.24 7.68
N LEU A 173 -39.62 46.95 7.65
CA LEU A 173 -38.33 46.34 7.33
C LEU A 173 -38.30 44.97 8.01
N PRO A 174 -37.92 43.87 7.33
CA PRO A 174 -37.87 42.58 7.96
C PRO A 174 -36.82 42.63 9.07
N CYS A 175 -37.29 42.89 10.30
CA CYS A 175 -36.53 42.65 11.49
C CYS A 175 -36.31 41.15 11.50
N SER A 176 -35.04 40.81 11.29
CA SER A 176 -34.38 39.60 11.69
C SER A 176 -34.45 38.40 10.75
N VAL A 177 -33.45 38.35 9.88
CA VAL A 177 -32.85 37.09 9.46
C VAL A 177 -32.11 36.47 10.67
N TRP A 178 -32.84 36.04 11.70
CA TRP A 178 -32.24 35.23 12.77
C TRP A 178 -31.91 33.87 12.17
N LEU A 179 -30.64 33.46 12.31
CA LEU A 179 -30.24 32.07 12.09
C LEU A 179 -31.16 31.16 12.91
N SER A 180 -31.79 30.16 12.27
CA SER A 180 -32.50 29.15 13.05
C SER A 180 -31.52 28.47 14.00
N HIS A 181 -32.01 28.06 15.17
CA HIS A 181 -31.16 27.43 16.20
C HIS A 181 -30.37 26.22 15.66
N ASP A 182 -30.94 25.47 14.71
CA ASP A 182 -30.25 24.36 14.04
C ASP A 182 -29.16 24.82 13.06
N LYS A 183 -29.40 25.89 12.28
CA LYS A 183 -28.37 26.48 11.42
C LYS A 183 -27.24 27.10 12.26
N GLN A 184 -27.55 27.70 13.41
CA GLN A 184 -26.55 28.24 14.34
C GLN A 184 -25.67 27.13 14.96
N LYS A 185 -26.28 26.00 15.36
CA LYS A 185 -25.54 24.82 15.84
C LYS A 185 -24.62 24.24 14.76
N LYS A 186 -25.12 24.11 13.53
CA LYS A 186 -24.31 23.65 12.38
C LYS A 186 -23.15 24.59 12.09
N LEU A 187 -23.40 25.91 12.10
CA LEU A 187 -22.36 26.92 11.91
C LEU A 187 -21.29 26.84 13.00
N HIS A 188 -21.70 26.69 14.25
CA HIS A 188 -20.77 26.56 15.37
C HIS A 188 -19.91 25.30 15.23
N SER A 189 -20.51 24.16 14.87
CA SER A 189 -19.78 22.92 14.60
C SER A 189 -18.73 23.10 13.49
N PHE A 190 -19.10 23.71 12.36
CA PHE A 190 -18.14 23.97 11.27
C PHE A 190 -16.98 24.88 11.70
N LEU A 191 -17.24 25.87 12.54
CA LEU A 191 -16.20 26.75 13.06
C LEU A 191 -15.27 26.05 14.06
N GLU A 192 -15.78 25.18 14.92
CA GLU A 192 -14.94 24.37 15.82
C GLU A 192 -14.05 23.39 15.04
N HIS A 193 -14.59 22.75 14.00
CA HIS A 193 -13.79 21.94 13.08
C HIS A 193 -12.72 22.77 12.37
N LEU A 194 -13.08 23.95 11.86
CA LEU A 194 -12.14 24.88 11.24
C LEU A 194 -11.02 25.29 12.21
N PHE A 195 -11.34 25.64 13.46
CA PHE A 195 -10.33 26.02 14.45
C PHE A 195 -9.41 24.86 14.82
N SER A 196 -9.97 23.66 14.97
CA SER A 196 -9.18 22.44 15.20
C SER A 196 -8.22 22.18 14.03
N GLN A 197 -8.68 22.41 12.81
CA GLN A 197 -7.87 22.23 11.61
C GLN A 197 -6.73 23.25 11.52
N VAL A 198 -7.02 24.51 11.84
CA VAL A 198 -6.03 25.60 11.92
C VAL A 198 -4.96 25.25 12.95
N GLU A 199 -5.34 24.77 14.13
CA GLU A 199 -4.42 24.38 15.19
C GLU A 199 -3.55 23.19 14.77
N SER A 200 -4.15 22.17 14.16
CA SER A 200 -3.45 21.00 13.60
C SER A 200 -2.39 21.42 12.57
N ILE A 201 -2.76 22.26 11.59
CA ILE A 201 -1.82 22.76 10.58
C ILE A 201 -0.72 23.61 11.23
N CYS A 202 -1.06 24.50 12.17
CA CYS A 202 -0.06 25.30 12.87
C CYS A 202 0.93 24.44 13.66
N SER A 203 0.47 23.37 14.29
CA SER A 203 1.33 22.39 14.97
C SER A 203 2.29 21.73 13.99
N LEU A 204 1.80 21.30 12.82
CA LEU A 204 2.64 20.74 11.76
C LEU A 204 3.68 21.75 11.24
N LEU A 205 3.29 23.01 11.03
CA LEU A 205 4.17 24.10 10.59
C LEU A 205 5.27 24.44 11.62
N ARG A 206 5.06 24.13 12.90
CA ARG A 206 6.04 24.30 13.99
C ARG A 206 6.85 23.05 14.29
N GLY A 207 6.60 21.95 13.58
CA GLY A 207 7.24 20.66 13.83
C GLY A 207 8.74 20.65 13.52
N SER A 208 9.45 19.69 14.13
CA SER A 208 10.89 19.48 13.92
C SER A 208 11.27 19.17 12.46
N VAL A 209 10.37 18.52 11.71
CA VAL A 209 10.55 18.24 10.28
C VAL A 209 10.61 19.54 9.46
N VAL A 210 9.77 20.52 9.78
CA VAL A 210 9.81 21.86 9.14
C VAL A 210 11.10 22.57 9.52
N ALA A 211 11.48 22.56 10.81
CA ALA A 211 12.73 23.17 11.24
C ALA A 211 13.96 22.62 10.50
N ARG A 212 14.03 21.29 10.32
CA ARG A 212 15.10 20.65 9.56
C ARG A 212 15.08 21.06 8.08
N ALA A 213 13.90 21.14 7.46
CA ALA A 213 13.77 21.58 6.06
C ALA A 213 14.23 23.05 5.88
N PHE A 214 13.97 23.93 6.84
CA PHE A 214 14.48 25.31 6.82
C PHE A 214 16.01 25.38 6.91
N GLU A 215 16.64 24.54 7.74
CA GLU A 215 18.10 24.50 7.83
C GLU A 215 18.73 23.97 6.54
N GLN A 216 18.18 22.91 5.95
CA GLN A 216 18.69 22.32 4.71
C GLN A 216 18.50 23.23 3.49
N THR A 217 17.46 24.08 3.48
CA THR A 217 17.17 25.00 2.36
C THR A 217 17.72 26.41 2.54
N LYS A 218 18.55 26.62 3.57
CA LYS A 218 19.10 27.92 3.92
C LYS A 218 19.90 28.57 2.78
N CYS A 219 20.59 27.76 1.97
CA CYS A 219 21.34 28.23 0.81
C CYS A 219 20.44 28.72 -0.34
N PHE A 220 19.22 28.17 -0.49
CA PHE A 220 18.27 28.56 -1.53
C PHE A 220 17.47 29.82 -1.16
N THR A 221 17.31 30.10 0.14
CA THR A 221 16.52 31.23 0.65
C THR A 221 17.28 32.01 1.74
N PRO A 222 18.46 32.59 1.41
CA PRO A 222 19.25 33.34 2.37
C PRO A 222 18.46 34.57 2.85
N GLY A 223 18.24 34.68 4.17
CA GLY A 223 17.50 35.79 4.79
C GLY A 223 16.04 35.50 5.16
N ARG A 224 15.53 34.30 4.87
CA ARG A 224 14.22 33.82 5.34
C ARG A 224 14.43 32.57 6.19
N GLY A 225 14.67 32.73 7.48
CA GLY A 225 14.86 31.62 8.43
C GLY A 225 13.54 31.16 9.06
N LEU A 226 13.64 30.10 9.86
CA LEU A 226 12.49 29.54 10.60
C LEU A 226 11.92 30.58 11.59
N GLN A 227 12.79 31.38 12.19
CA GLN A 227 12.41 32.37 13.19
C GLN A 227 11.57 33.49 12.57
N GLU A 228 11.97 34.03 11.41
CA GLU A 228 11.20 35.05 10.70
C GLU A 228 9.86 34.50 10.21
N PHE A 229 9.84 33.24 9.74
CA PHE A 229 8.60 32.56 9.35
C PHE A 229 7.62 32.42 10.51
N GLN A 230 8.08 31.95 11.67
CA GLN A 230 7.25 31.77 12.87
C GLN A 230 6.72 33.11 13.40
N GLN A 231 7.56 34.14 13.45
CA GLN A 231 7.15 35.49 13.86
C GLN A 231 6.07 36.08 12.96
N GLU A 232 6.09 35.78 11.65
CA GLU A 232 5.07 36.26 10.72
C GLU A 232 3.77 35.45 10.80
N LEU A 233 3.86 34.14 11.09
CA LEU A 233 2.71 33.22 11.16
C LEU A 233 1.80 33.53 12.36
N ASP A 234 2.38 33.68 13.55
CA ASP A 234 1.66 33.80 14.82
C ASP A 234 0.58 34.90 14.88
N PRO A 235 0.85 36.16 14.48
CA PRO A 235 -0.17 37.21 14.53
C PRO A 235 -1.26 37.03 13.45
N LYS A 236 -0.93 36.39 12.32
CA LYS A 236 -1.85 36.29 11.17
C LYS A 236 -2.81 35.12 11.27
N VAL A 237 -2.45 34.07 12.00
CA VAL A 237 -3.30 32.90 12.21
C VAL A 237 -4.23 33.06 13.43
N ASN A 238 -3.91 33.98 14.36
CA ASN A 238 -4.74 34.28 15.54
C ASN A 238 -5.99 35.14 15.22
N CYS A 239 -6.76 34.71 14.23
CA CYS A 239 -7.98 35.35 13.77
C CYS A 239 -9.25 34.87 14.50
N THR A 240 -9.11 33.92 15.44
CA THR A 240 -10.21 33.37 16.25
C THR A 240 -11.02 34.47 16.93
N LYS A 241 -10.36 35.55 17.38
CA LYS A 241 -11.03 36.73 17.96
C LYS A 241 -11.91 37.46 16.94
N LYS A 242 -11.43 37.64 15.70
CA LYS A 242 -12.15 38.31 14.61
C LYS A 242 -13.31 37.47 14.09
N LEU A 243 -13.11 36.17 13.91
CA LEU A 243 -14.17 35.24 13.50
C LEU A 243 -15.27 35.13 14.57
N ARG A 244 -14.90 35.04 15.86
CA ARG A 244 -15.87 35.05 16.97
C ARG A 244 -16.65 36.36 17.07
N LEU A 245 -16.08 37.49 16.65
CA LEU A 245 -16.80 38.76 16.56
C LEU A 245 -17.82 38.74 15.42
N HIS A 246 -17.46 38.25 14.23
CA HIS A 246 -18.39 38.15 13.10
C HIS A 246 -19.57 37.23 13.40
N VAL A 247 -19.35 36.11 14.10
CA VAL A 247 -20.44 35.23 14.57
C VAL A 247 -21.44 35.95 15.48
N LYS A 248 -20.99 36.92 16.28
CA LYS A 248 -21.82 37.64 17.25
C LYS A 248 -22.47 38.92 16.70
N GLN A 249 -21.82 39.57 15.74
CA GLN A 249 -22.17 40.93 15.32
C GLN A 249 -22.61 41.02 13.85
N ASP A 250 -22.03 40.21 12.96
CA ASP A 250 -22.35 40.23 11.53
C ASP A 250 -21.94 38.90 10.84
N PRO A 251 -22.86 37.91 10.81
CA PRO A 251 -22.57 36.60 10.23
C PRO A 251 -22.29 36.62 8.73
N TRP A 252 -22.73 37.64 7.98
CA TRP A 252 -22.56 37.71 6.53
C TRP A 252 -21.14 38.04 6.10
N ASN A 253 -20.34 38.60 7.01
CA ASN A 253 -18.90 38.80 6.84
C ASN A 253 -18.04 37.57 7.19
N LEU A 254 -18.67 36.50 7.67
CA LEU A 254 -17.99 35.27 8.08
C LEU A 254 -17.36 34.51 6.90
N PRO A 255 -18.04 34.27 5.75
CA PRO A 255 -17.44 33.59 4.60
C PRO A 255 -16.17 34.29 4.08
N GLY A 256 -16.21 35.61 3.95
CA GLY A 256 -15.05 36.39 3.51
C GLY A 256 -13.87 36.30 4.48
N SER A 257 -14.16 36.24 5.78
CA SER A 257 -13.15 36.11 6.83
C SER A 257 -12.54 34.71 6.90
N VAL A 258 -13.37 33.67 6.75
CA VAL A 258 -12.90 32.28 6.64
C VAL A 258 -12.06 32.10 5.37
N LYS A 259 -12.50 32.63 4.22
CA LYS A 259 -11.72 32.60 2.98
C LYS A 259 -10.36 33.31 3.13
N THR A 260 -10.33 34.47 3.79
CA THR A 260 -9.08 35.20 4.06
C THR A 260 -8.14 34.41 4.96
N LEU A 261 -8.67 33.76 6.00
CA LEU A 261 -7.89 32.88 6.88
C LEU A 261 -7.33 31.69 6.10
N THR A 262 -8.17 30.97 5.36
CA THR A 262 -7.78 29.81 4.56
C THR A 262 -6.68 30.20 3.57
N HIS A 263 -6.82 31.33 2.86
CA HIS A 263 -5.79 31.83 1.95
C HIS A 263 -4.48 32.20 2.67
N THR A 264 -4.57 32.80 3.85
CA THR A 264 -3.40 33.15 4.66
C THR A 264 -2.64 31.89 5.08
N ILE A 265 -3.33 30.89 5.61
CA ILE A 265 -2.71 29.61 6.01
C ILE A 265 -2.18 28.86 4.80
N ALA A 266 -2.93 28.81 3.70
CA ALA A 266 -2.49 28.20 2.45
C ALA A 266 -1.15 28.81 1.98
N LYS A 267 -0.98 30.14 2.06
CA LYS A 267 0.28 30.80 1.70
C LYS A 267 1.47 30.29 2.53
N TYR A 268 1.34 30.17 3.84
CA TYR A 268 2.42 29.66 4.70
C TYR A 268 2.67 28.17 4.47
N VAL A 269 1.60 27.41 4.24
CA VAL A 269 1.71 26.00 3.86
C VAL A 269 2.47 25.87 2.54
N GLU A 270 2.16 26.66 1.51
CA GLU A 270 2.86 26.64 0.23
C GLU A 270 4.34 27.04 0.36
N GLU A 271 4.71 27.99 1.24
CA GLU A 271 6.11 28.29 1.54
C GLU A 271 6.84 27.05 2.09
N VAL A 272 6.22 26.35 3.06
CA VAL A 272 6.79 25.10 3.61
C VAL A 272 6.82 24.00 2.57
N LYS A 273 5.77 23.82 1.77
CA LYS A 273 5.75 22.83 0.67
C LYS A 273 6.88 23.09 -0.33
N THR A 274 7.10 24.34 -0.70
CA THR A 274 8.19 24.72 -1.61
C THR A 274 9.54 24.32 -1.04
N ARG A 275 9.78 24.57 0.25
CA ARG A 275 11.03 24.13 0.91
C ARG A 275 11.15 22.62 0.99
N LEU A 276 10.08 21.91 1.35
CA LEU A 276 10.07 20.45 1.37
C LEU A 276 10.38 19.89 -0.02
N LEU A 277 9.82 20.47 -1.09
CA LEU A 277 10.11 20.09 -2.46
C LEU A 277 11.57 20.37 -2.83
N LEU A 278 12.14 21.50 -2.41
CA LEU A 278 13.57 21.80 -2.64
C LEU A 278 14.49 20.80 -1.94
N VAL A 279 14.18 20.40 -0.70
CA VAL A 279 14.91 19.32 -0.02
C VAL A 279 14.76 18.01 -0.79
N LEU A 280 13.53 17.62 -1.12
CA LEU A 280 13.28 16.40 -1.90
C LEU A 280 14.02 16.42 -3.26
N LEU A 281 14.13 17.59 -3.90
CA LEU A 281 14.91 17.82 -5.12
C LEU A 281 16.41 17.64 -4.91
N GLN A 282 16.96 18.14 -3.81
CA GLN A 282 18.36 17.94 -3.46
C GLN A 282 18.71 16.45 -3.25
N TYR A 283 17.75 15.65 -2.82
CA TYR A 283 17.88 14.21 -2.65
C TYR A 283 17.41 13.38 -3.87
N THR A 284 16.87 14.02 -4.92
CA THR A 284 16.57 13.38 -6.20
C THR A 284 17.73 13.57 -7.16
N ASP A 285 18.85 12.96 -6.83
CA ASP A 285 19.84 12.64 -7.87
C ASP A 285 19.17 11.66 -8.85
N SER A 286 18.90 12.14 -10.07
CA SER A 286 18.24 11.37 -11.11
C SER A 286 18.99 10.10 -11.48
N GLU A 287 20.33 10.09 -11.36
CA GLU A 287 21.15 8.90 -11.61
C GLU A 287 20.95 7.86 -10.50
N ILE A 288 20.93 8.30 -9.24
CA ILE A 288 20.71 7.41 -8.09
C ILE A 288 19.29 6.82 -8.11
N GLN A 289 18.27 7.64 -8.43
CA GLN A 289 16.90 7.15 -8.57
C GLN A 289 16.76 6.17 -9.74
N LEU A 290 17.38 6.46 -10.90
CA LEU A 290 17.37 5.54 -12.04
C LEU A 290 18.07 4.22 -11.68
N ARG A 291 19.22 4.27 -10.98
CA ARG A 291 19.91 3.08 -10.50
C ARG A 291 19.02 2.28 -9.54
N ARG A 292 18.35 2.94 -8.60
CA ARG A 292 17.41 2.33 -7.65
C ARG A 292 16.24 1.64 -8.35
N ASP A 293 15.58 2.34 -9.28
CA ASP A 293 14.47 1.80 -10.06
C ASP A 293 14.92 0.59 -10.89
N MET A 294 16.11 0.65 -11.48
CA MET A 294 16.67 -0.46 -12.27
C MET A 294 16.94 -1.69 -11.41
N VAL A 295 17.65 -1.55 -10.28
CA VAL A 295 17.95 -2.72 -9.42
C VAL A 295 16.69 -3.27 -8.75
N PHE A 296 15.73 -2.39 -8.42
CA PHE A 296 14.41 -2.79 -7.96
C PHE A 296 13.68 -3.61 -9.02
N CYS A 297 13.64 -3.17 -10.28
CA CYS A 297 13.04 -3.91 -11.38
C CYS A 297 13.72 -5.28 -11.59
N GLN A 298 15.05 -5.35 -11.52
CA GLN A 298 15.80 -6.61 -11.63
C GLN A 298 15.39 -7.59 -10.51
N SER A 299 15.34 -7.15 -9.26
CA SER A 299 14.89 -7.97 -8.13
C SER A 299 13.41 -8.34 -8.21
N LEU A 300 12.55 -7.42 -8.66
CA LEU A 300 11.11 -7.66 -8.80
C LEU A 300 10.82 -8.70 -9.87
N VAL A 301 11.47 -8.63 -11.04
CA VAL A 301 11.31 -9.63 -12.10
C VAL A 301 11.76 -11.00 -11.60
N ALA A 302 12.90 -11.11 -10.93
CA ALA A 302 13.35 -12.36 -10.33
C ALA A 302 12.35 -12.90 -9.31
N ALA A 303 11.82 -12.04 -8.44
CA ALA A 303 10.79 -12.42 -7.46
C ALA A 303 9.51 -12.93 -8.12
N VAL A 304 9.03 -12.25 -9.16
CA VAL A 304 7.83 -12.63 -9.92
C VAL A 304 8.07 -13.97 -10.63
N CYS A 305 9.19 -14.14 -11.33
CA CYS A 305 9.49 -15.39 -12.03
C CYS A 305 9.64 -16.57 -11.06
N ALA A 306 10.42 -16.41 -9.98
CA ALA A 306 10.62 -17.48 -8.99
C ALA A 306 9.30 -17.87 -8.31
N PHE A 307 8.45 -16.88 -7.99
CA PHE A 307 7.14 -17.15 -7.42
C PHE A 307 6.17 -17.78 -8.42
N SER A 308 6.13 -17.33 -9.68
CA SER A 308 5.30 -17.93 -10.72
C SER A 308 5.58 -19.42 -10.89
N GLU A 309 6.86 -19.80 -10.98
CA GLU A 309 7.26 -21.20 -11.12
C GLU A 309 6.87 -22.04 -9.90
N HIS A 310 7.11 -21.51 -8.69
CA HIS A 310 6.72 -22.20 -7.46
C HIS A 310 5.20 -22.34 -7.34
N LEU A 311 4.45 -21.27 -7.64
CA LEU A 311 3.00 -21.27 -7.62
C LEU A 311 2.44 -22.26 -8.63
N LEU A 312 2.96 -22.27 -9.86
CA LEU A 312 2.51 -23.20 -10.91
C LEU A 312 2.83 -24.65 -10.53
N ALA A 313 4.02 -24.92 -9.97
CA ALA A 313 4.38 -26.24 -9.46
C ALA A 313 3.38 -26.73 -8.39
N VAL A 314 3.01 -25.87 -7.44
CA VAL A 314 2.00 -26.19 -6.41
C VAL A 314 0.62 -26.39 -7.03
N LEU A 315 0.22 -25.53 -7.97
CA LEU A 315 -1.09 -25.61 -8.60
C LEU A 315 -1.25 -26.83 -9.52
N ASN A 316 -0.16 -27.31 -10.13
CA ASN A 316 -0.16 -28.51 -10.95
C ASN A 316 -0.38 -29.80 -10.16
N GLN A 317 -0.12 -29.79 -8.84
CA GLN A 317 -0.46 -30.93 -7.97
C GLN A 317 -1.97 -31.21 -7.96
N PHE A 318 -2.81 -30.20 -8.22
CA PHE A 318 -4.27 -30.37 -8.32
C PHE A 318 -4.76 -30.89 -9.67
N HIS A 319 -3.91 -30.87 -10.72
CA HIS A 319 -4.28 -31.39 -12.03
C HIS A 319 -4.23 -32.92 -12.10
N SER A 320 -3.30 -33.54 -11.37
CA SER A 320 -3.03 -34.98 -11.49
C SER A 320 -4.11 -35.89 -10.88
N GLY A 321 -4.95 -35.39 -9.98
CA GLY A 321 -6.02 -36.21 -9.37
C GLY A 321 -7.35 -36.25 -10.15
N GLY A 322 -7.39 -35.80 -11.41
CA GLY A 322 -8.65 -35.56 -12.14
C GLY A 322 -8.85 -36.33 -13.45
N LEU A 323 -7.93 -37.19 -13.87
CA LEU A 323 -7.94 -37.77 -15.23
C LEU A 323 -8.21 -39.29 -15.33
N ASP A 324 -8.39 -40.02 -14.23
CA ASP A 324 -8.49 -41.49 -14.29
C ASP A 324 -9.91 -42.07 -14.22
N SER A 325 -10.96 -41.30 -14.55
CA SER A 325 -12.35 -41.79 -14.48
C SER A 325 -12.97 -42.26 -15.80
N ASP A 326 -12.22 -42.40 -16.89
CA ASP A 326 -12.70 -42.98 -18.15
C ASP A 326 -11.85 -44.20 -18.56
N GLN A 327 -12.04 -45.33 -17.87
CA GLN A 327 -11.67 -46.64 -18.41
C GLN A 327 -12.91 -47.34 -19.00
N ASP A 328 -12.90 -47.50 -20.33
CA ASP A 328 -13.82 -48.36 -21.07
C ASP A 328 -13.71 -49.82 -20.57
N PRO A 329 -14.82 -50.54 -20.31
CA PRO A 329 -14.76 -51.93 -19.89
C PRO A 329 -14.43 -52.82 -21.11
N GLN A 330 -13.21 -53.37 -21.17
CA GLN A 330 -12.86 -54.42 -22.13
C GLN A 330 -12.56 -55.77 -21.45
N ASP A 331 -13.39 -56.72 -21.84
CA ASP A 331 -13.21 -58.17 -22.01
C ASP A 331 -12.67 -59.05 -20.86
N GLN A 332 -13.59 -59.92 -20.42
CA GLN A 332 -13.36 -61.13 -19.63
C GLN A 332 -12.23 -62.00 -20.19
N GLN A 333 -11.22 -62.28 -19.38
CA GLN A 333 -10.37 -63.46 -19.52
C GLN A 333 -10.29 -64.24 -18.21
N ASP A 334 -10.08 -65.55 -18.38
CA ASP A 334 -10.35 -66.65 -17.46
C ASP A 334 -9.78 -66.53 -16.03
N PRO A 335 -10.50 -67.04 -15.00
CA PRO A 335 -10.07 -66.97 -13.62
C PRO A 335 -9.29 -68.23 -13.23
N GLN A 336 -7.95 -68.20 -13.25
CA GLN A 336 -7.20 -69.13 -12.37
C GLN A 336 -5.74 -68.83 -11.99
N ASP A 337 -5.07 -67.76 -12.43
CA ASP A 337 -3.67 -67.48 -12.01
C ASP A 337 -3.35 -65.98 -11.78
N GLN A 338 -4.22 -65.22 -11.08
CA GLN A 338 -3.99 -63.75 -10.89
C GLN A 338 -4.14 -63.22 -9.46
N GLN A 339 -4.21 -64.08 -8.44
CA GLN A 339 -4.55 -63.58 -7.10
C GLN A 339 -3.36 -62.92 -6.37
N GLU A 340 -2.12 -63.32 -6.64
CA GLU A 340 -0.93 -62.66 -6.03
C GLU A 340 -0.47 -61.39 -6.76
N ASP A 341 -0.80 -61.23 -8.05
CA ASP A 341 -0.49 -60.01 -8.82
C ASP A 341 -1.57 -58.92 -8.63
N GLN A 342 -2.84 -59.30 -8.41
CA GLN A 342 -3.92 -58.32 -8.10
C GLN A 342 -3.74 -57.68 -6.71
N ASP A 343 -3.37 -58.44 -5.68
CA ASP A 343 -3.12 -57.87 -4.34
C ASP A 343 -1.91 -56.91 -4.35
N GLN A 344 -0.85 -57.21 -5.12
CA GLN A 344 0.33 -56.33 -5.26
C GLN A 344 0.05 -55.08 -6.11
N GLN A 345 -0.89 -55.16 -7.05
CA GLN A 345 -1.33 -54.03 -7.86
C GLN A 345 -2.29 -53.14 -7.06
N GLU A 346 -3.24 -53.71 -6.32
CA GLU A 346 -4.14 -52.96 -5.41
C GLU A 346 -3.38 -52.26 -4.28
N ASP A 347 -2.33 -52.86 -3.72
CA ASP A 347 -1.47 -52.22 -2.72
C ASP A 347 -0.63 -51.07 -3.33
N GLN A 348 -0.18 -51.20 -4.59
CA GLN A 348 0.55 -50.14 -5.30
C GLN A 348 -0.36 -48.97 -5.66
N ASP A 349 -1.55 -49.24 -6.20
CA ASP A 349 -2.55 -48.22 -6.56
C ASP A 349 -3.04 -47.47 -5.30
N GLN A 350 -3.25 -48.16 -4.18
CA GLN A 350 -3.61 -47.53 -2.90
C GLN A 350 -2.49 -46.65 -2.32
N GLN A 351 -1.23 -47.02 -2.54
CA GLN A 351 -0.08 -46.24 -2.10
C GLN A 351 0.13 -44.99 -2.97
N GLU A 352 -0.09 -45.10 -4.29
CA GLU A 352 -0.08 -43.97 -5.22
C GLU A 352 -1.17 -42.94 -4.89
N ASP A 353 -2.40 -43.39 -4.61
CA ASP A 353 -3.50 -42.52 -4.23
C ASP A 353 -3.21 -41.77 -2.91
N GLN A 354 -2.57 -42.44 -1.95
CA GLN A 354 -2.16 -41.81 -0.69
C GLN A 354 -1.09 -40.73 -0.88
N ASP A 355 -0.06 -41.01 -1.68
CA ASP A 355 1.03 -40.06 -1.94
C ASP A 355 0.53 -38.84 -2.73
N GLN A 356 -0.33 -39.03 -3.73
CA GLN A 356 -0.96 -37.93 -4.48
C GLN A 356 -1.86 -37.06 -3.58
N GLN A 357 -2.58 -37.69 -2.65
CA GLN A 357 -3.43 -36.98 -1.70
C GLN A 357 -2.59 -36.16 -0.70
N GLU A 358 -1.42 -36.66 -0.29
CA GLU A 358 -0.50 -35.93 0.59
C GLU A 358 0.13 -34.71 -0.12
N ASP A 359 0.52 -34.84 -1.39
CA ASP A 359 1.06 -33.73 -2.20
C ASP A 359 0.01 -32.62 -2.41
N GLN A 360 -1.23 -32.99 -2.74
CA GLN A 360 -2.32 -32.01 -2.84
C GLN A 360 -2.61 -31.32 -1.49
N GLU A 361 -2.54 -32.06 -0.38
CA GLU A 361 -2.71 -31.50 0.95
C GLU A 361 -1.56 -30.54 1.30
N ALA A 362 -0.32 -30.87 0.93
CA ALA A 362 0.85 -30.01 1.10
C ALA A 362 0.72 -28.71 0.28
N GLY A 363 0.29 -28.80 -0.98
CA GLY A 363 0.04 -27.64 -1.84
C GLY A 363 -1.04 -26.71 -1.29
N ARG A 364 -2.16 -27.26 -0.79
CA ARG A 364 -3.23 -26.47 -0.14
C ARG A 364 -2.72 -25.76 1.11
N ARG A 365 -1.98 -26.49 1.96
CA ARG A 365 -1.38 -25.92 3.18
C ARG A 365 -0.42 -24.78 2.84
N TRP A 366 0.41 -24.93 1.81
CA TRP A 366 1.32 -23.87 1.38
C TRP A 366 0.56 -22.63 0.88
N LEU A 367 -0.50 -22.81 0.08
CA LEU A 367 -1.35 -21.70 -0.40
C LEU A 367 -2.03 -20.96 0.77
N ASP A 368 -2.59 -21.69 1.74
CA ASP A 368 -3.20 -21.09 2.93
C ASP A 368 -2.16 -20.37 3.79
N GLN A 369 -0.97 -20.97 3.93
CA GLN A 369 0.17 -20.36 4.62
C GLN A 369 0.55 -19.02 4.00
N ILE A 370 0.80 -18.95 2.69
CA ILE A 370 1.23 -17.69 2.05
C ILE A 370 0.11 -16.65 2.07
N SER A 371 -1.15 -17.08 2.05
CA SER A 371 -2.30 -16.20 2.22
C SER A 371 -2.29 -15.53 3.59
N SER A 372 -2.01 -16.27 4.67
CA SER A 372 -2.02 -15.71 6.03
C SER A 372 -0.71 -15.02 6.43
N ALA A 373 0.41 -15.74 6.32
CA ALA A 373 1.72 -15.30 6.80
C ALA A 373 2.46 -14.38 5.81
N GLY A 374 2.12 -14.46 4.52
CA GLY A 374 2.84 -13.82 3.41
C GLY A 374 3.83 -14.76 2.73
N LEU A 375 4.46 -14.28 1.65
CA LEU A 375 5.45 -15.01 0.88
C LEU A 375 6.87 -14.67 1.36
N MET A 376 7.64 -15.67 1.80
CA MET A 376 9.07 -15.48 2.04
C MET A 376 9.85 -15.68 0.73
N LEU A 377 10.68 -14.70 0.37
CA LEU A 377 11.65 -14.83 -0.73
C LEU A 377 13.05 -14.94 -0.15
N HIS A 378 13.68 -16.10 -0.32
CA HIS A 378 15.04 -16.36 0.15
C HIS A 378 16.03 -16.00 -0.95
N PHE A 379 16.68 -14.85 -0.81
CA PHE A 379 17.78 -14.40 -1.63
C PHE A 379 19.10 -14.90 -1.03
N GLN A 380 19.75 -15.82 -1.72
CA GLN A 380 21.04 -16.37 -1.35
C GLN A 380 22.14 -15.74 -2.21
N SER A 381 23.03 -14.97 -1.60
CA SER A 381 24.11 -14.27 -2.29
C SER A 381 25.47 -14.95 -2.08
N LEU A 382 26.12 -15.25 -3.19
CA LEU A 382 27.47 -15.82 -3.26
C LEU A 382 28.53 -14.73 -3.55
N LEU A 383 28.18 -13.47 -3.30
CA LEU A 383 29.04 -12.31 -3.52
C LEU A 383 30.07 -12.18 -2.40
N SER A 384 31.25 -11.69 -2.78
CA SER A 384 32.37 -11.37 -1.91
C SER A 384 32.46 -9.87 -1.71
N PRO A 385 32.10 -9.34 -0.53
CA PRO A 385 32.24 -7.91 -0.26
C PRO A 385 33.70 -7.44 -0.16
N ASN A 386 34.70 -8.33 -0.31
CA ASN A 386 36.09 -7.93 -0.52
C ASN A 386 36.32 -7.30 -1.90
N LEU A 387 35.50 -7.64 -2.89
CA LEU A 387 35.57 -7.05 -4.23
C LEU A 387 34.65 -5.82 -4.26
N THR A 388 35.18 -4.67 -4.69
CA THR A 388 34.41 -3.40 -4.75
C THR A 388 33.10 -3.54 -5.48
N ASP A 389 33.14 -4.22 -6.62
CA ASP A 389 32.02 -4.32 -7.53
C ASP A 389 30.95 -5.21 -6.89
N GLU A 390 31.35 -6.34 -6.31
CA GLU A 390 30.43 -7.26 -5.63
C GLU A 390 29.89 -6.68 -4.31
N GLN A 391 30.66 -5.86 -3.60
CA GLN A 391 30.17 -5.07 -2.46
C GLN A 391 29.10 -4.07 -2.92
N ALA A 392 29.35 -3.33 -3.99
CA ALA A 392 28.37 -2.39 -4.54
C ALA A 392 27.09 -3.11 -5.00
N MET A 393 27.20 -4.32 -5.56
CA MET A 393 26.04 -5.17 -5.88
C MET A 393 25.27 -5.60 -4.62
N LEU A 394 25.95 -5.95 -3.53
CA LEU A 394 25.31 -6.25 -2.24
C LEU A 394 24.59 -5.02 -1.65
N GLU A 395 25.19 -3.84 -1.76
CA GLU A 395 24.60 -2.57 -1.34
C GLU A 395 23.38 -2.20 -2.19
N ASP A 396 23.44 -2.40 -3.51
CA ASP A 396 22.31 -2.23 -4.43
C ASP A 396 21.17 -3.20 -4.11
N CYS A 397 21.50 -4.47 -3.91
CA CYS A 397 20.54 -5.53 -3.62
C CYS A 397 19.78 -5.25 -2.32
N GLN A 398 20.47 -4.81 -1.25
CA GLN A 398 19.79 -4.47 0.01
C GLN A 398 18.70 -3.40 -0.18
N VAL A 399 19.00 -2.33 -0.93
CA VAL A 399 18.00 -1.28 -1.21
C VAL A 399 16.86 -1.82 -2.08
N ALA A 400 17.16 -2.63 -3.09
CA ALA A 400 16.15 -3.27 -3.93
C ALA A 400 15.18 -4.14 -3.09
N LEU A 401 15.70 -4.91 -2.13
CA LEU A 401 14.88 -5.75 -1.25
C LEU A 401 14.03 -4.93 -0.26
N MET A 402 14.53 -3.80 0.23
CA MET A 402 13.72 -2.86 1.05
C MET A 402 12.53 -2.29 0.27
N ASP A 403 12.68 -2.07 -1.04
CA ASP A 403 11.56 -1.64 -1.89
C ASP A 403 10.65 -2.80 -2.28
N LEU A 404 11.20 -4.01 -2.43
CA LEU A 404 10.44 -5.23 -2.70
C LEU A 404 9.46 -5.58 -1.56
N GLU A 405 9.79 -5.26 -0.30
CA GLU A 405 8.88 -5.40 0.86
C GLU A 405 7.57 -4.61 0.71
N LYS A 406 7.57 -3.56 -0.11
CA LYS A 406 6.39 -2.70 -0.34
C LYS A 406 5.48 -3.27 -1.42
N VAL A 407 5.91 -4.33 -2.11
CA VAL A 407 5.17 -5.00 -3.17
C VAL A 407 4.16 -5.98 -2.58
N THR A 408 2.98 -6.06 -3.19
CA THR A 408 1.96 -7.04 -2.82
C THR A 408 1.49 -7.76 -4.08
N PHE A 409 1.41 -9.09 -3.99
CA PHE A 409 0.92 -9.95 -5.06
C PHE A 409 -0.58 -10.16 -4.92
N TYR A 410 -1.29 -10.08 -6.04
CA TYR A 410 -2.73 -10.30 -6.16
C TYR A 410 -3.01 -11.32 -7.24
N PHE A 411 -4.14 -12.00 -7.14
CA PHE A 411 -4.57 -13.02 -8.09
C PHE A 411 -5.88 -12.60 -8.70
N LEU A 412 -5.95 -12.68 -10.02
CA LEU A 412 -7.14 -12.39 -10.80
C LEU A 412 -7.43 -13.59 -11.70
N GLN A 413 -8.69 -13.88 -11.91
CA GLN A 413 -9.09 -14.83 -12.94
C GLN A 413 -8.88 -14.18 -14.31
N PHE A 414 -8.29 -14.91 -15.25
CA PHE A 414 -8.02 -14.42 -16.60
C PHE A 414 -9.33 -14.36 -17.40
N GLU A 415 -9.74 -13.15 -17.81
CA GLU A 415 -10.96 -12.90 -18.60
C GLU A 415 -10.67 -12.53 -20.08
N GLY A 416 -9.42 -12.66 -20.54
CA GLY A 416 -9.05 -12.49 -21.96
C GLY A 416 -8.37 -11.16 -22.34
N GLU A 417 -8.35 -10.15 -21.46
CA GLU A 417 -7.67 -8.85 -21.71
C GLU A 417 -6.76 -8.46 -20.52
N PRO A 418 -5.45 -8.19 -20.72
CA PRO A 418 -4.55 -7.82 -19.63
C PRO A 418 -4.72 -6.34 -19.22
N LEU A 419 -5.27 -6.11 -18.02
CA LEU A 419 -5.37 -4.78 -17.43
C LEU A 419 -4.04 -4.36 -16.77
N VAL A 420 -3.33 -3.41 -17.38
CA VAL A 420 -2.13 -2.79 -16.78
C VAL A 420 -2.56 -1.72 -15.76
N ALA A 421 -2.74 -2.12 -14.50
CA ALA A 421 -3.02 -1.18 -13.42
C ALA A 421 -1.73 -0.46 -12.97
N ARG A 422 -1.63 0.86 -13.19
CA ARG A 422 -0.57 1.71 -12.62
C ARG A 422 -1.08 2.46 -11.39
N SER A 423 -0.49 2.18 -10.24
CA SER A 423 -0.64 2.99 -9.02
C SER A 423 0.72 3.19 -8.37
N ARG A 424 1.07 4.46 -8.10
CA ARG A 424 2.38 4.91 -7.59
C ARG A 424 2.52 4.90 -6.07
N GLN A 425 1.61 4.28 -5.31
CA GLN A 425 1.65 4.34 -3.83
C GLN A 425 1.65 2.98 -3.10
N ALA A 426 1.65 1.87 -3.82
CA ALA A 426 2.13 0.56 -3.39
C ALA A 426 2.15 -0.29 -4.66
N LEU A 427 3.31 -0.82 -5.05
CA LEU A 427 3.40 -1.53 -6.31
C LEU A 427 2.65 -2.87 -6.18
N LYS A 428 1.58 -3.01 -6.94
CA LYS A 428 0.74 -4.21 -6.97
C LYS A 428 1.12 -5.02 -8.20
N VAL A 429 1.39 -6.31 -8.02
CA VAL A 429 1.58 -7.25 -9.14
C VAL A 429 0.39 -8.19 -9.17
N CYS A 430 -0.29 -8.26 -10.31
CA CYS A 430 -1.46 -9.11 -10.50
C CYS A 430 -1.09 -10.33 -11.37
N PHE A 431 -1.26 -11.51 -10.81
CA PHE A 431 -1.13 -12.79 -11.51
C PHE A 431 -2.50 -13.16 -12.08
N HIS A 432 -2.59 -13.22 -13.40
CA HIS A 432 -3.81 -13.66 -14.08
C HIS A 432 -3.73 -15.16 -14.28
N LEU A 433 -4.64 -15.89 -13.66
CA LEU A 433 -4.68 -17.34 -13.67
C LEU A 433 -5.89 -17.82 -14.47
N GLU A 434 -5.73 -18.93 -15.19
CA GLU A 434 -6.88 -19.61 -15.82
C GLU A 434 -7.90 -20.05 -14.76
N SER A 435 -9.16 -20.21 -15.18
CA SER A 435 -10.28 -20.54 -14.29
C SER A 435 -10.00 -21.75 -13.40
N PHE A 436 -9.40 -22.81 -13.95
CA PHE A 436 -9.05 -24.00 -13.19
C PHE A 436 -8.12 -23.67 -12.01
N TYR A 437 -6.98 -23.02 -12.31
CA TYR A 437 -5.98 -22.65 -11.33
C TYR A 437 -6.51 -21.65 -10.29
N PHE A 438 -7.31 -20.68 -10.73
CA PHE A 438 -7.89 -19.68 -9.85
C PHE A 438 -8.85 -20.30 -8.82
N LEU A 439 -9.60 -21.32 -9.21
CA LEU A 439 -10.53 -22.02 -8.31
C LEU A 439 -9.81 -22.79 -7.18
N GLN A 440 -8.57 -23.22 -7.40
CA GLN A 440 -7.76 -23.91 -6.38
C GLN A 440 -7.21 -22.96 -5.31
N LEU A 441 -7.26 -21.63 -5.52
CA LEU A 441 -6.76 -20.67 -4.54
C LEU A 441 -7.66 -20.59 -3.29
N PRO A 442 -7.07 -20.31 -2.11
CA PRO A 442 -7.81 -20.03 -0.89
C PRO A 442 -8.86 -18.92 -1.05
N PRO A 443 -10.01 -18.97 -0.35
CA PRO A 443 -11.09 -17.98 -0.48
C PRO A 443 -10.63 -16.53 -0.32
N ARG A 444 -9.70 -16.28 0.61
CA ARG A 444 -9.12 -14.94 0.84
C ARG A 444 -8.39 -14.39 -0.37
N LEU A 445 -7.68 -15.23 -1.13
CA LEU A 445 -6.96 -14.80 -2.34
C LEU A 445 -7.93 -14.59 -3.51
N ARG A 446 -8.96 -15.45 -3.62
CA ARG A 446 -10.02 -15.30 -4.63
C ARG A 446 -10.87 -14.04 -4.43
N SER A 447 -11.05 -13.59 -3.19
CA SER A 447 -11.80 -12.36 -2.87
C SER A 447 -10.96 -11.06 -2.95
N GLY A 448 -9.79 -11.11 -3.59
CA GLY A 448 -8.91 -9.95 -3.79
C GLY A 448 -7.96 -9.67 -2.62
N GLY A 449 -7.80 -10.60 -1.68
CA GLY A 449 -6.78 -10.53 -0.65
C GLY A 449 -5.37 -10.67 -1.24
N GLY A 450 -4.47 -9.75 -0.86
CA GLY A 450 -3.09 -9.75 -1.32
C GLY A 450 -2.16 -10.62 -0.47
N VAL A 451 -1.05 -11.03 -1.08
CA VAL A 451 0.09 -11.71 -0.44
C VAL A 451 1.23 -10.70 -0.31
N LYS A 452 1.63 -10.40 0.92
CA LYS A 452 2.78 -9.53 1.20
C LYS A 452 4.09 -10.29 1.03
N ILE A 453 5.10 -9.61 0.50
CA ILE A 453 6.44 -10.19 0.30
C ILE A 453 7.31 -9.93 1.53
N CYS A 454 8.07 -10.96 1.93
CA CYS A 454 9.05 -10.92 2.99
C CYS A 454 10.41 -11.39 2.43
N PRO A 455 11.20 -10.52 1.80
CA PRO A 455 12.51 -10.87 1.29
C PRO A 455 13.53 -10.97 2.42
N VAL A 456 14.36 -12.00 2.37
CA VAL A 456 15.48 -12.23 3.28
C VAL A 456 16.74 -12.45 2.46
N LEU A 457 17.86 -11.85 2.87
CA LEU A 457 19.14 -11.92 2.17
C LEU A 457 20.19 -12.59 3.05
N PHE A 458 20.60 -13.80 2.70
CA PHE A 458 21.77 -14.43 3.30
C PHE A 458 22.94 -14.37 2.32
N THR A 459 24.06 -13.82 2.77
CA THR A 459 25.27 -13.63 1.95
C THR A 459 26.47 -14.33 2.57
N GLN A 460 27.24 -15.00 1.73
CA GLN A 460 28.52 -15.59 2.10
C GLN A 460 29.40 -15.70 0.87
N ALA A 461 30.64 -15.22 0.98
CA ALA A 461 31.64 -15.42 -0.06
C ALA A 461 32.09 -16.89 -0.06
N LEU A 462 32.14 -17.50 -1.25
CA LEU A 462 32.62 -18.89 -1.43
C LEU A 462 34.15 -19.01 -1.32
N GLU A 463 34.88 -17.93 -1.59
CA GLU A 463 36.35 -17.90 -1.56
C GLU A 463 36.89 -17.66 -0.12
N SER A 464 38.09 -18.17 0.16
CA SER A 464 38.80 -17.89 1.43
C SER A 464 39.19 -16.41 1.44
N MET A 465 38.76 -15.67 2.47
CA MET A 465 39.02 -14.23 2.62
C MET A 465 40.41 -14.02 3.25
N GLU A 466 41.46 -14.62 2.67
CA GLU A 466 42.82 -14.42 3.14
C GLU A 466 43.33 -13.03 2.69
N GLY A 467 43.65 -12.16 3.66
CA GLY A 467 44.51 -10.98 3.44
C GLY A 467 43.82 -9.61 3.29
N TYR A 468 42.49 -9.50 3.34
CA TYR A 468 41.79 -8.20 3.22
C TYR A 468 40.63 -8.11 4.23
N TYR A 469 40.89 -7.55 5.41
CA TYR A 469 39.95 -7.59 6.53
C TYR A 469 39.17 -6.30 6.77
N TYR A 470 39.54 -5.17 6.17
CA TYR A 470 38.94 -3.87 6.54
C TYR A 470 38.73 -2.95 5.33
N ARG A 471 37.52 -2.38 5.26
CA ARG A 471 37.15 -1.24 4.41
C ARG A 471 36.32 -0.27 5.27
N ASP A 472 36.61 1.02 5.22
CA ASP A 472 35.87 2.07 5.94
C ASP A 472 35.65 1.80 7.45
N ASN A 473 36.67 1.23 8.13
CA ASN A 473 36.68 0.86 9.55
C ASN A 473 35.75 -0.30 9.96
N VAL A 474 35.06 -0.96 9.02
CA VAL A 474 34.25 -2.15 9.27
C VAL A 474 34.92 -3.35 8.62
N SER A 475 34.90 -4.51 9.29
CA SER A 475 35.42 -5.74 8.67
C SER A 475 34.43 -6.33 7.68
N VAL A 476 34.93 -6.97 6.62
CA VAL A 476 34.05 -7.57 5.60
C VAL A 476 33.19 -8.68 6.20
N GLU A 477 33.74 -9.42 7.15
CA GLU A 477 33.00 -10.40 7.95
C GLU A 477 31.89 -9.76 8.80
N GLU A 478 32.16 -8.61 9.41
CA GLU A 478 31.16 -7.88 10.20
C GLU A 478 30.04 -7.31 9.33
N TYR A 479 30.37 -6.83 8.12
CA TYR A 479 29.38 -6.39 7.16
C TYR A 479 28.46 -7.54 6.70
N GLN A 480 29.01 -8.71 6.35
CA GLN A 480 28.21 -9.89 6.02
C GLN A 480 27.37 -10.35 7.20
N ALA A 481 27.96 -10.38 8.41
CA ALA A 481 27.26 -10.74 9.62
C ALA A 481 26.07 -9.80 9.89
N GLN A 482 26.23 -8.49 9.68
CA GLN A 482 25.14 -7.52 9.83
C GLN A 482 23.97 -7.79 8.88
N ILE A 483 24.25 -8.06 7.59
CA ILE A 483 23.23 -8.43 6.60
C ILE A 483 22.50 -9.70 7.04
N ASN A 484 23.27 -10.74 7.37
CA ASN A 484 22.73 -12.05 7.76
C ASN A 484 21.94 -11.98 9.08
N SER A 485 22.38 -11.21 10.07
CA SER A 485 21.65 -10.97 11.33
C SER A 485 20.31 -10.28 11.07
N SER A 486 20.29 -9.26 10.21
CA SER A 486 19.05 -8.55 9.85
C SER A 486 18.05 -9.50 9.17
N SER A 487 18.52 -10.32 8.25
CA SER A 487 17.71 -11.32 7.57
C SER A 487 17.21 -12.41 8.52
N LEU A 488 18.04 -12.91 9.44
CA LEU A 488 17.63 -13.90 10.43
C LEU A 488 16.51 -13.38 11.34
N GLU A 489 16.55 -12.10 11.73
CA GLU A 489 15.47 -11.50 12.51
C GLU A 489 14.15 -11.45 11.72
N LYS A 490 14.20 -11.14 10.42
CA LYS A 490 13.01 -11.21 9.55
C LYS A 490 12.47 -12.64 9.45
N VAL A 491 13.34 -13.65 9.32
CA VAL A 491 12.94 -15.06 9.32
C VAL A 491 12.25 -15.43 10.63
N LYS A 492 12.80 -15.04 11.79
CA LYS A 492 12.17 -15.27 13.10
C LYS A 492 10.78 -14.62 13.20
N GLN A 493 10.63 -13.40 12.68
CA GLN A 493 9.33 -12.72 12.64
C GLN A 493 8.32 -13.43 11.72
N TYR A 494 8.77 -13.93 10.56
CA TYR A 494 7.94 -14.75 9.69
C TYR A 494 7.50 -16.04 10.37
N TYR A 495 8.42 -16.77 11.01
CA TYR A 495 8.12 -17.98 11.74
C TYR A 495 7.12 -17.77 12.88
N LYS A 496 7.21 -16.66 13.62
CA LYS A 496 6.20 -16.30 14.64
C LYS A 496 4.80 -16.17 14.02
N ARG A 497 4.68 -15.53 12.85
CA ARG A 497 3.40 -15.44 12.12
C ARG A 497 2.92 -16.81 11.64
N LEU A 498 3.82 -17.62 11.11
CA LEU A 498 3.51 -18.98 10.64
C LEU A 498 3.01 -19.89 11.77
N ARG A 499 3.69 -19.84 12.92
CA ARG A 499 3.30 -20.60 14.11
C ARG A 499 1.93 -20.16 14.64
N ALA A 500 1.66 -18.85 14.65
CA ALA A 500 0.34 -18.33 15.03
C ALA A 500 -0.76 -18.87 14.09
N PHE A 501 -0.50 -18.87 12.78
CA PHE A 501 -1.42 -19.42 11.79
C PHE A 501 -1.72 -20.91 12.00
N TYR A 502 -0.72 -21.77 12.24
CA TYR A 502 -0.97 -23.19 12.49
C TYR A 502 -1.73 -23.45 13.80
N LEU A 503 -1.46 -22.65 14.83
CA LEU A 503 -2.22 -22.72 16.08
C LEU A 503 -3.68 -22.31 15.85
N ASP A 504 -3.94 -21.26 15.08
CA ASP A 504 -5.30 -20.82 14.75
C ASP A 504 -6.04 -21.86 13.92
N GLN A 505 -5.41 -22.47 12.91
CA GLN A 505 -6.01 -23.57 12.13
C GLN A 505 -6.41 -24.75 13.03
N SER A 506 -5.57 -25.12 14.00
CA SER A 506 -5.87 -26.22 14.93
C SER A 506 -7.11 -25.98 15.81
N ASN A 507 -7.50 -24.72 15.99
CA ASN A 507 -8.69 -24.35 16.75
C ASN A 507 -9.99 -24.41 15.92
N LEU A 508 -9.90 -24.40 14.59
CA LEU A 508 -11.04 -24.28 13.67
C LEU A 508 -11.58 -25.62 13.15
N THR A 509 -10.83 -26.72 13.26
CA THR A 509 -11.24 -28.03 12.74
C THR A 509 -12.07 -28.83 13.76
N PRO A 510 -13.37 -29.06 13.55
CA PRO A 510 -14.13 -30.07 14.30
C PRO A 510 -13.84 -31.45 13.69
N SER A 511 -12.75 -32.07 14.10
CA SER A 511 -12.34 -33.40 13.63
C SER A 511 -12.49 -34.45 14.74
N SER A 512 -12.77 -35.70 14.36
CA SER A 512 -12.76 -36.88 15.25
C SER A 512 -11.35 -37.23 15.74
N THR A 513 -10.31 -36.67 15.12
CA THR A 513 -8.90 -36.80 15.49
C THR A 513 -8.59 -35.90 16.69
N PRO A 514 -7.85 -36.38 17.71
CA PRO A 514 -7.48 -35.56 18.86
C PRO A 514 -6.75 -34.28 18.44
N LYS A 515 -7.14 -33.12 18.99
CA LYS A 515 -6.50 -31.81 18.70
C LYS A 515 -4.97 -31.85 18.80
N ALA A 516 -4.44 -32.60 19.76
CA ALA A 516 -3.00 -32.78 19.94
C ALA A 516 -2.31 -33.44 18.73
N ALA A 517 -2.97 -34.39 18.06
CA ALA A 517 -2.43 -35.07 16.88
C ALA A 517 -2.43 -34.16 15.64
N ILE A 518 -3.44 -33.29 15.50
CA ILE A 518 -3.48 -32.27 14.44
C ILE A 518 -2.37 -31.23 14.65
N ILE A 519 -2.19 -30.76 15.88
CA ILE A 519 -1.09 -29.85 16.23
C ILE A 519 0.26 -30.52 15.96
N ASP A 520 0.46 -31.77 16.37
CA ASP A 520 1.70 -32.49 16.09
C ASP A 520 1.97 -32.63 14.58
N LYS A 521 0.96 -33.02 13.79
CA LYS A 521 1.09 -33.14 12.32
C LYS A 521 1.47 -31.79 11.68
N LEU A 522 0.84 -30.69 12.08
CA LEU A 522 1.11 -29.35 11.53
C LEU A 522 2.45 -28.77 12.00
N MET A 523 2.86 -29.04 13.23
CA MET A 523 4.07 -28.48 13.82
C MET A 523 5.32 -29.33 13.52
N ARG A 524 5.18 -30.60 13.14
CA ARG A 524 6.30 -31.51 12.86
C ARG A 524 7.34 -30.95 11.88
N PRO A 525 6.98 -30.32 10.75
CA PRO A 525 7.96 -29.70 9.84
C PRO A 525 8.78 -28.59 10.49
N LEU A 526 8.23 -27.95 11.53
CA LEU A 526 8.83 -26.82 12.26
C LEU A 526 9.70 -27.23 13.44
N ASN A 527 9.73 -28.51 13.83
CA ASN A 527 10.47 -28.98 15.00
C ASN A 527 11.99 -28.74 14.89
N ALA A 528 12.54 -28.77 13.68
CA ALA A 528 13.96 -28.52 13.42
C ALA A 528 14.31 -27.03 13.34
N VAL A 529 13.32 -26.13 13.22
CA VAL A 529 13.55 -24.70 12.94
C VAL A 529 14.31 -24.01 14.07
N GLU A 530 14.01 -24.33 15.33
CA GLU A 530 14.71 -23.76 16.49
C GLU A 530 16.20 -24.15 16.52
N GLU A 531 16.52 -25.39 16.14
CA GLU A 531 17.91 -25.84 16.05
C GLU A 531 18.63 -25.20 14.84
N LEU A 532 17.94 -25.05 13.71
CA LEU A 532 18.45 -24.32 12.55
C LEU A 532 18.71 -22.84 12.89
N TYR A 533 17.89 -22.19 13.71
CA TYR A 533 18.17 -20.85 14.22
C TYR A 533 19.44 -20.81 15.06
N ARG A 534 19.59 -21.75 15.99
CA ARG A 534 20.79 -21.84 16.83
C ARG A 534 22.06 -22.02 15.99
N LEU A 535 22.00 -22.85 14.94
CA LEU A 535 23.09 -23.02 13.98
C LEU A 535 23.36 -21.73 13.19
N MET A 536 22.33 -21.08 12.66
CA MET A 536 22.46 -19.79 11.95
C MET A 536 23.11 -18.72 12.83
N GLU A 537 22.65 -18.56 14.07
CA GLU A 537 23.25 -17.62 15.03
C GLU A 537 24.71 -17.94 15.30
N SER A 538 25.05 -19.23 15.43
CA SER A 538 26.42 -19.68 15.59
C SER A 538 27.28 -19.30 14.40
N PHE A 539 26.82 -19.52 13.15
CA PHE A 539 27.58 -19.15 11.96
C PHE A 539 27.74 -17.65 11.81
N ILE A 540 26.71 -16.86 12.12
CA ILE A 540 26.75 -15.40 12.02
C ILE A 540 27.66 -14.78 13.10
N SER A 541 27.66 -15.34 14.31
CA SER A 541 28.44 -14.82 15.44
C SER A 541 29.90 -15.28 15.41
N SER A 542 30.20 -16.39 14.73
CA SER A 542 31.56 -16.94 14.64
C SER A 542 32.40 -16.07 13.72
N ARG A 543 33.26 -15.21 14.30
CA ARG A 543 34.34 -14.59 13.53
C ARG A 543 35.25 -15.70 13.01
N ARG A 544 35.63 -15.65 11.73
CA ARG A 544 36.69 -16.51 11.18
C ARG A 544 37.97 -16.22 11.97
N THR A 545 38.25 -17.00 13.01
CA THR A 545 39.56 -16.94 13.68
C THR A 545 40.61 -17.40 12.68
N PRO A 546 41.79 -16.76 12.63
CA PRO A 546 42.90 -17.27 11.83
C PRO A 546 43.16 -18.73 12.21
N PRO A 547 43.58 -19.59 11.26
CA PRO A 547 43.70 -21.01 11.48
C PRO A 547 44.71 -21.28 12.61
N CYS A 548 44.20 -21.62 13.79
CA CYS A 548 45.00 -22.22 14.86
C CYS A 548 45.26 -23.67 14.44
N GLN A 549 46.52 -24.04 14.23
CA GLN A 549 46.96 -25.36 13.72
C GLN A 549 46.45 -26.58 14.54
N PHE A 550 45.80 -26.38 15.68
CA PHE A 550 45.43 -27.44 16.62
C PHE A 550 43.96 -27.42 17.08
N THR A 551 43.08 -26.62 16.47
CA THR A 551 41.65 -26.62 16.81
C THR A 551 40.80 -26.72 15.55
N ALA A 552 40.00 -27.78 15.42
CA ALA A 552 39.00 -27.94 14.36
C ALA A 552 37.77 -27.02 14.58
N CYS A 553 37.98 -25.77 15.00
CA CYS A 553 36.95 -24.73 14.98
C CYS A 553 37.10 -23.93 13.67
N GLY A 554 37.01 -24.65 12.56
CA GLY A 554 36.97 -24.12 11.22
C GLY A 554 35.59 -24.38 10.64
N ALA A 555 34.55 -23.72 11.16
CA ALA A 555 33.28 -23.67 10.45
C ALA A 555 33.55 -22.94 9.14
N SER A 556 33.79 -23.69 8.06
CA SER A 556 33.88 -23.09 6.74
C SER A 556 32.57 -22.32 6.54
N GLY A 557 32.66 -21.02 6.22
CA GLY A 557 31.48 -20.15 6.14
C GLY A 557 30.40 -20.68 5.19
N VAL A 558 30.74 -21.64 4.32
CA VAL A 558 29.83 -22.34 3.39
C VAL A 558 28.65 -22.99 4.11
N GLY A 559 28.82 -23.45 5.36
CA GLY A 559 27.72 -24.05 6.13
C GLY A 559 26.54 -23.10 6.36
N LEU A 560 26.78 -21.78 6.42
CA LEU A 560 25.73 -20.77 6.61
C LEU A 560 24.70 -20.82 5.48
N LEU A 561 25.14 -20.95 4.23
CA LEU A 561 24.26 -20.94 3.06
C LEU A 561 23.39 -22.21 2.99
N SER A 562 23.97 -23.37 3.30
CA SER A 562 23.22 -24.62 3.34
C SER A 562 22.18 -24.62 4.44
N VAL A 563 22.55 -24.15 5.64
CA VAL A 563 21.63 -24.07 6.78
C VAL A 563 20.57 -23.00 6.56
N SER A 564 20.90 -21.86 5.95
CA SER A 564 19.91 -20.83 5.60
C SER A 564 18.93 -21.33 4.55
N SER A 565 19.40 -22.05 3.54
CA SER A 565 18.54 -22.66 2.54
C SER A 565 17.60 -23.69 3.17
N GLU A 566 18.11 -24.62 3.97
CA GLU A 566 17.26 -25.61 4.66
C GLU A 566 16.22 -24.93 5.57
N LEU A 567 16.64 -23.95 6.36
CA LEU A 567 15.75 -23.16 7.21
C LEU A 567 14.62 -22.50 6.40
N CYS A 568 14.96 -21.84 5.30
CA CYS A 568 13.98 -21.17 4.45
C CYS A 568 13.08 -22.18 3.70
N SER A 569 13.59 -23.32 3.26
CA SER A 569 12.79 -24.38 2.63
C SER A 569 11.75 -24.96 3.59
N ARG A 570 12.12 -25.22 4.86
CA ARG A 570 11.16 -25.66 5.90
C ARG A 570 10.06 -24.64 6.20
N LEU A 571 10.33 -23.36 5.95
CA LEU A 571 9.38 -22.27 6.11
C LEU A 571 8.59 -21.98 4.84
N GLY A 572 8.72 -22.80 3.78
CA GLY A 572 7.97 -22.65 2.53
C GLY A 572 8.40 -21.45 1.69
N ALA A 573 9.66 -21.01 1.79
CA ALA A 573 10.18 -19.90 1.02
C ALA A 573 10.35 -20.25 -0.47
N THR A 574 10.31 -19.23 -1.32
CA THR A 574 10.76 -19.33 -2.71
C THR A 574 12.23 -18.93 -2.80
N HIS A 575 13.03 -19.73 -3.50
CA HIS A 575 14.50 -19.62 -3.50
C HIS A 575 15.03 -18.88 -4.73
N ILE A 576 15.90 -17.90 -4.48
CA ILE A 576 16.63 -17.14 -5.49
C ILE A 576 18.11 -17.16 -5.10
N VAL A 577 18.96 -17.70 -5.96
CA VAL A 577 20.41 -17.72 -5.77
C VAL A 577 21.04 -16.71 -6.72
N MET A 578 21.98 -15.92 -6.21
CA MET A 578 22.68 -14.91 -7.00
C MET A 578 24.17 -14.88 -6.75
N CYS A 579 24.91 -14.63 -7.83
CA CYS A 579 26.32 -14.30 -7.82
C CYS A 579 26.58 -13.15 -8.78
N ASN A 580 27.85 -12.80 -9.04
CA ASN A 580 28.19 -11.67 -9.89
C ASN A 580 27.70 -11.84 -11.35
N SER A 581 27.84 -13.04 -11.92
CA SER A 581 27.46 -13.36 -13.30
C SER A 581 26.16 -14.15 -13.43
N GLY A 582 25.73 -14.82 -12.35
CA GLY A 582 24.58 -15.71 -12.33
C GLY A 582 24.83 -17.10 -12.93
N VAL A 583 26.09 -17.50 -13.15
CA VAL A 583 26.42 -18.74 -13.89
C VAL A 583 27.27 -19.75 -13.10
N HIS A 584 28.44 -19.34 -12.58
CA HIS A 584 29.48 -20.31 -12.16
C HIS A 584 29.49 -20.66 -10.67
N ARG A 585 29.20 -19.69 -9.80
CA ARG A 585 29.06 -19.89 -8.36
C ARG A 585 27.61 -20.26 -8.08
#